data_AF-A0A9N9EJJ7-F1
#
_entry.id   AF-A0A9N9EJJ7-F1
#
_cell.length_a   1.000
_cell.length_b   1.000
_cell.length_c   1.000
_cell.angle_alpha   90.00
_cell.angle_beta   90.00
_cell.angle_gamma   90.00
#
_symmetry.space_group_name_H-M   'P 1'
#
loop_
_entity.id
_entity.type
_entity.pdbx_description
1 polymer ?
#
loop_
_entity_poly.entity_id
_entity_poly.type
_entity_poly.pdbx_seq_one_letter_code
_entity_poly.pdbx_strand_id
1 'polypeptide(L)'
;LVQFLADYFNVYNGAIPMRNKPIRTVFFLVHPSPTGDEKRIAPDLCISPNEPYVPNPTVPHPGPPPSNSNGKSHARIVVEIANCQSTEFLKSKCKLWMRQDYVRYVLGI
;
A
#
# COMPACT_ATOMS: atom_id res chain seq x y z
N LEU A 1 15.61 6.32 4.65
CA LEU A 1 14.56 7.02 3.89
C LEU A 1 13.18 6.37 4.04
N VAL A 2 13.02 5.06 3.75
CA VAL A 2 11.72 4.37 3.89
C VAL A 2 11.11 4.54 5.29
N GLN A 3 11.92 4.35 6.35
CA GLN A 3 11.47 4.57 7.73
C GLN A 3 11.00 6.00 7.99
N PHE A 4 11.72 6.99 7.49
CA PHE A 4 11.36 8.40 7.64
C PHE A 4 9.99 8.72 7.02
N LEU A 5 9.68 8.15 5.85
CA LEU A 5 8.35 8.30 5.24
C LEU A 5 7.28 7.60 6.06
N ALA A 6 7.55 6.40 6.57
CA ALA A 6 6.62 5.71 7.46
C ALA A 6 6.35 6.52 8.74
N ASP A 7 7.38 7.14 9.32
CA ASP A 7 7.24 8.00 10.49
C ASP A 7 6.34 9.20 10.18
N TYR A 8 6.50 9.83 9.02
CA TYR A 8 5.66 10.96 8.59
C TYR A 8 4.18 10.60 8.52
N PHE A 9 3.82 9.44 7.95
CA PHE A 9 2.43 8.96 7.97
C PHE A 9 1.97 8.60 9.39
N ASN A 10 2.87 8.05 10.22
CA ASN A 10 2.55 7.68 11.58
C ASN A 10 2.32 8.88 12.51
N VAL A 11 2.84 10.07 12.20
CA VAL A 11 2.53 11.31 12.94
C VAL A 11 1.01 11.56 12.97
N TYR A 12 0.31 11.31 11.87
CA TYR A 12 -1.14 11.51 11.77
C TYR A 12 -1.97 10.49 12.58
N ASN A 13 -1.34 9.45 13.13
CA ASN A 13 -1.99 8.57 14.09
C ASN A 13 -2.04 9.18 15.51
N GLY A 14 -1.27 10.23 15.81
CA GLY A 14 -1.18 10.82 17.14
C GLY A 14 -0.81 9.83 18.24
N ALA A 15 -1.38 10.01 19.43
CA ALA A 15 -1.16 9.13 20.58
C ALA A 15 -2.05 7.86 20.59
N ILE A 16 -2.70 7.53 19.47
CA ILE A 16 -3.62 6.40 19.40
C ILE A 16 -2.85 5.08 19.59
N PRO A 17 -3.32 4.16 20.44
CA PRO A 17 -2.70 2.86 20.64
C PRO A 17 -2.52 2.10 19.32
N MET A 18 -1.42 1.37 19.19
CA MET A 18 -0.99 0.72 17.95
C MET A 18 -2.10 -0.06 17.22
N ARG A 19 -2.94 -0.81 17.96
CA ARG A 19 -4.04 -1.61 17.36
C ARG A 19 -5.16 -0.76 16.76
N ASN A 20 -5.34 0.47 17.25
CA ASN A 20 -6.44 1.36 16.86
C ASN A 20 -5.99 2.51 15.96
N LYS A 21 -4.70 2.57 15.62
CA LYS A 21 -4.15 3.58 14.69
C LYS A 21 -4.91 3.53 13.36
N PRO A 22 -5.53 4.61 12.89
CA PRO A 22 -6.29 4.59 11.64
C PRO A 22 -5.43 4.32 10.41
N ILE A 23 -4.15 4.73 10.43
CA ILE A 23 -3.20 4.55 9.34
C ILE A 23 -2.21 3.44 9.71
N ARG A 24 -2.06 2.46 8.82
CA ARG A 24 -1.06 1.40 8.92
C ARG A 24 0.02 1.59 7.86
N THR A 25 1.26 1.60 8.31
CA THR A 25 2.46 1.52 7.48
C THR A 25 3.01 0.11 7.53
N VAL A 26 3.19 -0.55 6.38
CA VAL A 26 3.71 -1.92 6.29
C VAL A 26 4.86 -1.95 5.29
N PHE A 27 5.97 -2.54 5.68
CA PHE A 27 7.15 -2.68 4.83
C PHE A 27 7.19 -4.06 4.17
N PHE A 28 7.71 -4.13 2.96
CA PHE A 28 8.09 -5.37 2.27
C PHE A 28 6.99 -6.45 2.21
N LEU A 29 5.72 -6.06 2.15
CA LEU A 29 4.62 -7.02 2.06
C LEU A 29 4.63 -7.63 0.66
N VAL A 30 4.92 -8.93 0.59
CA VAL A 30 5.09 -9.64 -0.67
C VAL A 30 3.73 -10.03 -1.24
N HIS A 31 3.51 -9.69 -2.51
CA HIS A 31 2.28 -9.98 -3.24
C HIS A 31 2.56 -10.67 -4.57
N PRO A 32 1.62 -11.47 -5.09
CA PRO A 32 1.67 -11.91 -6.48
C PRO A 32 1.72 -10.70 -7.43
N SER A 33 2.56 -10.80 -8.46
CA SER A 33 2.69 -9.74 -9.44
C SER A 33 1.40 -9.59 -10.26
N PRO A 34 0.93 -8.35 -10.49
CA PRO A 34 -0.22 -8.08 -11.35
C PRO A 34 -0.06 -8.53 -12.81
N THR A 35 1.16 -8.90 -13.23
CA THR A 35 1.46 -9.42 -14.57
C THR A 35 1.01 -10.87 -14.79
N GLY A 36 0.64 -11.60 -13.74
CA GLY A 36 0.25 -13.01 -13.85
C GLY A 36 1.41 -13.95 -14.19
N ASP A 37 2.66 -13.49 -14.10
CA ASP A 37 3.87 -14.26 -14.42
C ASP A 37 4.41 -15.05 -13.22
N GLU A 38 3.56 -15.35 -12.24
CA GLU A 38 3.87 -16.03 -10.97
C GLU A 38 4.96 -15.38 -10.10
N LYS A 39 5.55 -14.28 -10.55
CA LYS A 39 6.54 -13.53 -9.78
C LYS A 39 5.89 -12.86 -8.60
N ARG A 40 6.74 -12.58 -7.62
CA ARG A 40 6.37 -11.83 -6.42
C ARG A 40 6.96 -10.43 -6.51
N ILE A 41 6.15 -9.47 -6.09
CA ILE A 41 6.55 -8.07 -5.99
C ILE A 41 6.25 -7.60 -4.57
N ALA A 42 7.17 -6.82 -4.01
CA ALA A 42 7.00 -6.19 -2.71
C ALA A 42 7.31 -4.70 -2.85
N PRO A 43 6.46 -3.84 -2.28
CA PRO A 43 6.76 -2.42 -2.18
C PRO A 43 7.71 -2.17 -1.01
N ASP A 44 8.46 -1.09 -1.08
CA ASP A 44 9.31 -0.68 0.04
C ASP A 44 8.44 -0.24 1.23
N LEU A 45 7.33 0.46 0.96
CA LEU A 45 6.36 0.84 1.97
C LEU A 45 4.93 0.88 1.40
N CYS A 46 4.00 0.30 2.14
CA CYS A 46 2.55 0.36 1.94
C CYS A 46 1.90 1.21 3.02
N ILE A 47 0.95 2.05 2.62
CA ILE A 47 0.06 2.76 3.52
C ILE A 47 -1.37 2.29 3.26
N SER A 48 -2.04 1.85 4.31
CA SER A 48 -3.40 1.33 4.28
C SER A 48 -4.20 1.87 5.46
N PRO A 49 -5.53 2.02 5.32
CA PRO A 49 -6.38 2.19 6.50
C PRO A 49 -6.32 0.93 7.37
N ASN A 50 -6.51 1.08 8.67
CA ASN A 50 -6.57 -0.05 9.60
C ASN A 50 -7.92 -0.77 9.49
N GLU A 51 -7.90 -2.08 9.68
CA GLU A 51 -9.02 -2.99 9.45
C GLU A 51 -10.31 -2.57 10.19
N PRO A 52 -10.28 -2.09 11.45
CA PRO A 52 -11.49 -1.62 12.13
C PRO A 52 -12.21 -0.44 11.45
N TYR A 53 -11.51 0.32 10.61
CA TYR A 53 -12.06 1.48 9.90
C TYR A 53 -12.36 1.18 8.43
N VAL A 54 -12.24 -0.09 8.03
CA VAL A 54 -12.46 -0.56 6.67
C VAL A 54 -13.62 -1.57 6.71
N PRO A 55 -14.85 -1.15 6.41
CA PRO A 55 -15.96 -2.09 6.38
C PRO A 55 -15.72 -3.15 5.31
N ASN A 56 -16.10 -4.39 5.59
CA ASN A 56 -16.19 -5.43 4.56
C ASN A 56 -17.10 -4.91 3.44
N PRO A 57 -16.75 -5.12 2.16
CA PRO A 57 -17.56 -4.68 1.04
C PRO A 57 -18.86 -5.48 0.97
N THR A 58 -19.84 -5.10 1.78
CA THR A 58 -21.25 -5.58 1.70
C THR A 58 -22.10 -4.58 0.93
N VAL A 59 -21.65 -3.32 0.83
CA VAL A 59 -22.30 -2.24 0.10
C VAL A 59 -21.41 -1.87 -1.10
N PRO A 60 -21.97 -1.74 -2.31
CA PRO A 60 -21.25 -1.22 -3.46
C PRO A 60 -20.72 0.19 -3.15
N HIS A 61 -19.41 0.34 -3.13
CA HIS A 61 -18.73 1.62 -2.96
C HIS A 61 -18.30 2.19 -4.33
N PRO A 62 -18.41 3.52 -4.54
CA PRO A 62 -17.89 4.20 -5.71
C PRO A 62 -16.34 4.24 -5.64
N GLY A 63 -15.73 3.09 -5.90
CA GLY A 63 -14.29 2.92 -5.91
C GLY A 63 -13.85 1.48 -5.64
N PRO A 64 -12.58 1.17 -5.92
CA PRO A 64 -11.96 -0.10 -5.61
C PRO A 64 -12.04 -0.43 -4.11
N PRO A 65 -12.25 -1.72 -3.80
CA PRO A 65 -12.60 -2.16 -2.46
C PRO A 65 -11.52 -1.79 -1.45
N PRO A 66 -11.91 -1.32 -0.25
CA PRO A 66 -10.96 -0.90 0.76
C PRO A 66 -10.31 -2.11 1.47
N SER A 67 -10.96 -3.29 1.42
CA SER A 67 -10.44 -4.58 1.92
C SER A 67 -10.74 -5.73 0.97
N ASN A 68 -10.03 -6.84 1.15
CA ASN A 68 -10.30 -8.09 0.44
C ASN A 68 -11.52 -8.83 1.04
N SER A 69 -11.89 -9.97 0.47
CA SER A 69 -13.02 -10.80 0.93
C SER A 69 -12.89 -11.30 2.38
N ASN A 70 -11.69 -11.26 2.97
CA ASN A 70 -11.43 -11.63 4.35
C ASN A 70 -11.38 -10.42 5.30
N GLY A 71 -11.73 -9.22 4.82
CA GLY A 71 -11.68 -7.98 5.59
C GLY A 71 -10.29 -7.40 5.82
N LYS A 72 -9.25 -7.95 5.18
CA LYS A 72 -7.90 -7.39 5.27
C LYS A 72 -7.80 -6.17 4.37
N SER A 73 -7.41 -5.05 4.96
CA SER A 73 -7.25 -3.78 4.28
C SER A 73 -6.23 -3.84 3.16
N HIS A 74 -6.55 -3.21 2.03
CA HIS A 74 -5.64 -3.05 0.90
C HIS A 74 -4.73 -1.84 1.06
N ALA A 75 -3.51 -1.92 0.51
CA ALA A 75 -2.65 -0.75 0.36
C ALA A 75 -3.33 0.28 -0.55
N ARG A 76 -3.42 1.53 -0.09
CA ARG A 76 -3.99 2.65 -0.87
C ARG A 76 -2.91 3.56 -1.44
N ILE A 77 -1.79 3.66 -0.74
CA ILE A 77 -0.59 4.35 -1.19
C ILE A 77 0.56 3.34 -1.15
N VAL A 78 1.31 3.28 -2.23
CA VAL A 78 2.54 2.49 -2.33
C VAL A 78 3.72 3.44 -2.53
N VAL A 79 4.83 3.17 -1.85
CA VAL A 79 6.07 3.91 -1.98
C VAL A 79 7.16 2.97 -2.48
N GLU A 80 7.91 3.43 -3.48
CA GLU A 80 9.05 2.74 -4.08
C GLU A 80 10.24 3.68 -4.08
N ILE A 81 11.40 3.19 -3.65
CA ILE A 81 12.63 3.96 -3.53
C ILE A 81 13.72 3.32 -4.38
N ALA A 82 14.13 3.99 -5.44
CA ALA A 82 15.22 3.56 -6.29
C ALA A 82 16.56 4.13 -5.79
N ASN A 83 17.30 3.35 -5.01
CA ASN A 83 18.66 3.75 -4.61
C ASN A 83 19.71 3.39 -5.67
N CYS A 84 19.62 2.19 -6.26
CA CYS A 84 20.57 1.68 -7.26
C CYS A 84 19.87 1.10 -8.50
N GLN A 85 18.56 1.23 -8.59
CA GLN A 85 17.75 0.73 -9.71
C GLN A 85 17.68 1.80 -10.80
N SER A 86 17.53 1.37 -12.06
CA SER A 86 17.32 2.33 -13.15
C SER A 86 15.97 3.03 -13.01
N THR A 87 15.88 4.24 -13.56
CA THR A 87 14.62 5.01 -13.53
C THR A 87 13.52 4.30 -14.32
N GLU A 88 13.88 3.54 -15.35
CA GLU A 88 13.00 2.71 -16.17
C GLU A 88 12.42 1.57 -15.34
N PHE A 89 13.25 0.94 -14.50
CA PHE A 89 12.79 -0.11 -13.59
C PHE A 89 11.82 0.46 -12.55
N LEU A 90 12.16 1.58 -11.91
CA LEU A 90 11.27 2.27 -10.96
C LEU A 90 9.93 2.62 -11.62
N LYS A 91 9.96 3.28 -12.79
CA LYS A 91 8.74 3.63 -13.55
C LYS A 91 7.89 2.41 -13.87
N SER A 92 8.53 1.31 -14.26
CA SER A 92 7.83 0.05 -14.58
C SER A 92 7.17 -0.54 -13.33
N LYS A 93 7.88 -0.56 -12.21
CA LYS A 93 7.37 -1.01 -10.91
C LYS A 93 6.21 -0.15 -10.43
N CYS A 94 6.32 1.18 -10.53
CA CYS A 94 5.24 2.10 -10.17
C CYS A 94 4.00 1.93 -11.06
N LYS A 95 4.18 1.80 -12.39
CA LYS A 95 3.07 1.52 -13.31
C LYS A 95 2.40 0.18 -13.00
N LEU A 96 3.18 -0.82 -12.59
CA LEU A 96 2.66 -2.12 -12.22
C LEU A 96 1.75 -2.02 -10.98
N TRP A 97 2.14 -1.26 -9.95
CA TRP A 97 1.27 -1.01 -8.80
C TRP A 97 -0.02 -0.26 -9.16
N MET A 98 0.05 0.71 -10.07
CA MET A 98 -1.12 1.44 -10.55
C MET A 98 -2.13 0.56 -11.32
N ARG A 99 -1.76 -0.66 -11.74
CA ARG A 99 -2.71 -1.63 -12.31
C ARG A 99 -3.57 -2.33 -11.25
N GLN A 100 -3.23 -2.20 -9.97
CA GLN A 100 -4.06 -2.74 -8.91
C GLN A 100 -5.19 -1.77 -8.62
N ASP A 101 -6.42 -2.24 -8.83
CA ASP A 101 -7.60 -1.40 -8.66
C ASP A 101 -7.62 -0.71 -7.29
N TYR A 102 -7.21 -1.41 -6.22
CA TYR A 102 -7.19 -0.88 -4.85
C TYR A 102 -6.09 0.14 -4.53
N VAL A 103 -5.08 0.31 -5.39
CA VAL A 103 -4.03 1.31 -5.21
C VAL A 103 -4.51 2.65 -5.79
N ARG A 104 -4.42 3.72 -5.00
CA ARG A 104 -4.82 5.07 -5.42
C ARG A 104 -3.64 5.95 -5.80
N TYR A 105 -2.52 5.78 -5.10
CA TYR A 105 -1.32 6.58 -5.32
C TYR A 105 -0.08 5.71 -5.27
N VAL A 106 0.90 6.04 -6.10
CA VAL A 106 2.24 5.47 -6.05
C VAL A 106 3.25 6.62 -6.00
N LEU A 107 4.09 6.63 -4.97
CA LEU A 107 5.20 7.57 -4.82
C LEU A 107 6.50 6.85 -5.17
N GLY A 108 7.05 7.14 -6.36
CA GLY A 108 8.38 6.67 -6.76
C GLY A 108 9.42 7.77 -6.54
N ILE A 109 10.47 7.47 -5.76
CA ILE A 109 11.57 8.39 -5.45
C ILE A 109 12.90 7.76 -5.88
#